data_AF-A0A238X5D0-F1
#
_entry.id   AF-A0A238X5D0-F1
#
_cell.length_a   1.000
_cell.length_b   1.000
_cell.length_c   1.000
_cell.angle_alpha   90.00
_cell.angle_beta   90.00
_cell.angle_gamma   90.00
#
_symmetry.space_group_name_H-M   'P 1'
#
loop_
_entity.id
_entity.type
_entity.pdbx_description
1 polymer ?
#
loop_
_entity_poly.entity_id
_entity_poly.type
_entity_poly.pdbx_seq_one_letter_code
_entity_poly.pdbx_strand_id
1 'polypeptide(L)'
;MKTLYLMRHAKSSWDFDDLDDHQRPLNDRGRDDAPRMGQALAKRDIQLNLLLTSPAVRALSTAALVAKEIDYPHEKIQVVESIYEATVLDLLQVVRQCPDEADSVLLVGHNNTLTDFANLLSPSSIPDMPTASIVCLKFSCAHWAEVDQANAEFYFFDKPKNND
;
A
#
# COMPACT_ATOMS: atom_id res chain seq x y z
N MET A 1 -18.44 -4.60 -5.28
CA MET A 1 -17.81 -3.85 -4.17
C MET A 1 -16.33 -3.99 -4.34
N LYS A 2 -15.58 -2.89 -4.28
CA LYS A 2 -14.12 -2.88 -4.40
C LYS A 2 -13.47 -2.49 -3.08
N THR A 3 -12.34 -3.09 -2.74
CA THR A 3 -11.61 -2.82 -1.49
C THR A 3 -10.17 -2.44 -1.82
N LEU A 4 -9.79 -1.21 -1.50
CA LEU A 4 -8.45 -0.69 -1.71
C LEU A 4 -7.71 -0.58 -0.39
N TYR A 5 -6.54 -1.22 -0.34
CA TYR A 5 -5.57 -1.06 0.71
C TYR A 5 -4.42 -0.20 0.19
N LEU A 6 -4.14 0.91 0.85
CA LEU A 6 -2.99 1.76 0.54
C LEU A 6 -1.99 1.64 1.67
N MET A 7 -0.78 1.19 1.36
CA MET A 7 0.29 1.01 2.35
C MET A 7 1.52 1.83 1.96
N ARG A 8 2.02 2.63 2.89
CA ARG A 8 3.32 3.27 2.72
C ARG A 8 4.41 2.22 2.95
N HIS A 9 5.46 2.23 2.14
CA HIS A 9 6.61 1.36 2.38
C HIS A 9 7.13 1.46 3.83
N ALA A 10 7.69 0.36 4.34
CA ALA A 10 8.30 0.31 5.66
C ALA A 10 9.61 1.11 5.70
N LYS A 11 10.15 1.33 6.89
CA LYS A 11 11.25 2.28 7.05
C LYS A 11 12.51 1.84 6.31
N SER A 12 13.04 2.73 5.47
CA SER A 12 14.27 2.52 4.71
C SER A 12 15.51 2.93 5.50
N SER A 13 16.65 2.34 5.14
CA SER A 13 17.97 2.76 5.64
C SER A 13 18.45 4.03 4.90
N TRP A 14 19.27 4.79 5.61
CA TRP A 14 20.05 5.91 5.07
C TRP A 14 21.55 5.65 5.23
N ASP A 15 21.96 4.47 5.70
CA ASP A 15 23.34 4.16 6.09
C ASP A 15 24.23 3.79 4.88
N PHE A 16 23.70 3.98 3.67
CA PHE A 16 24.33 3.63 2.41
C PHE A 16 24.37 4.86 1.52
N ASP A 17 25.31 5.77 1.81
CA ASP A 17 25.46 7.05 1.10
C ASP A 17 25.74 6.89 -0.40
N ASP A 18 26.25 5.73 -0.83
CA ASP A 18 26.58 5.42 -2.23
C ASP A 18 25.41 4.81 -3.03
N LEU A 19 24.25 4.52 -2.40
CA LEU A 19 23.10 3.95 -3.09
C LEU A 19 22.18 5.03 -3.65
N ASP A 20 21.75 4.84 -4.89
CA ASP A 20 20.65 5.60 -5.47
C ASP A 20 19.36 5.41 -4.63
N ASP A 21 18.48 6.43 -4.58
CA ASP A 21 17.28 6.40 -3.73
C ASP A 21 16.44 5.16 -4.02
N HIS A 22 16.31 4.82 -5.30
CA HIS A 22 15.56 3.67 -5.78
C HIS A 22 16.08 2.33 -5.21
N GLN A 23 17.38 2.24 -4.92
CA GLN A 23 18.05 1.03 -4.42
C GLN A 23 18.08 0.93 -2.90
N ARG A 24 17.65 1.97 -2.17
CA ARG A 24 17.71 1.99 -0.72
C ARG A 24 16.91 0.85 -0.09
N PRO A 25 17.54 -0.01 0.74
CA PRO A 25 16.88 -1.13 1.37
C PRO A 25 16.06 -0.69 2.60
N LEU A 26 15.25 -1.60 3.12
CA LEU A 26 14.67 -1.46 4.47
C LEU A 26 15.77 -1.44 5.54
N ASN A 27 15.55 -0.70 6.63
CA ASN A 27 16.38 -0.84 7.84
C ASN A 27 15.83 -1.96 8.74
N ASP A 28 16.49 -2.23 9.88
CA ASP A 28 16.04 -3.27 10.84
C ASP A 28 14.59 -3.07 11.27
N ARG A 29 14.23 -1.84 11.65
CA ARG A 29 12.86 -1.51 12.03
C ARG A 29 11.87 -1.77 10.89
N GLY A 30 12.20 -1.44 9.65
CA GLY A 30 11.35 -1.70 8.49
C GLY A 30 11.17 -3.19 8.21
N ARG A 31 12.21 -3.99 8.42
CA ARG A 31 12.16 -5.46 8.30
C ARG A 31 11.29 -6.10 9.38
N ASP A 32 11.16 -5.48 10.55
CA ASP A 32 10.27 -5.93 11.62
C ASP A 32 8.83 -5.42 11.44
N ASP A 33 8.67 -4.16 11.06
CA ASP A 33 7.36 -3.50 10.96
C ASP A 33 6.53 -4.06 9.79
N ALA A 34 7.14 -4.38 8.64
CA ALA A 34 6.39 -4.91 7.48
C ALA A 34 5.69 -6.26 7.77
N PRO A 35 6.38 -7.31 8.31
CA PRO A 35 5.72 -8.54 8.71
C PRO A 35 4.67 -8.34 9.80
N ARG A 36 4.92 -7.48 10.79
CA ARG A 36 3.91 -7.19 11.84
C ARG A 36 2.62 -6.66 11.26
N MET A 37 2.71 -5.79 10.25
CA MET A 37 1.54 -5.27 9.54
C MET A 37 0.88 -6.37 8.71
N GLY A 38 1.65 -7.21 8.01
CA GLY A 38 1.12 -8.40 7.34
C GLY A 38 0.34 -9.33 8.27
N GLN A 39 0.88 -9.63 9.46
CA GLN A 39 0.20 -10.42 10.49
C GLN A 39 -1.08 -9.74 11.01
N ALA A 40 -1.06 -8.41 11.12
CA ALA A 40 -2.25 -7.64 11.49
C ALA A 40 -3.35 -7.72 10.41
N LEU A 41 -3.00 -7.85 9.13
CA LEU A 41 -3.95 -8.09 8.05
C LEU A 41 -4.44 -9.54 8.05
N ALA A 42 -3.56 -10.52 8.27
CA ALA A 42 -3.91 -11.93 8.38
C ALA A 42 -4.91 -12.17 9.52
N LYS A 43 -4.73 -11.52 10.68
CA LYS A 43 -5.67 -11.57 11.81
C LYS A 43 -7.05 -10.98 11.52
N ARG A 44 -7.19 -10.22 10.43
CA ARG A 44 -8.46 -9.67 9.94
C ARG A 44 -9.06 -10.53 8.81
N ASP A 45 -8.49 -11.70 8.55
CA ASP A 45 -8.87 -12.61 7.46
C ASP A 45 -8.87 -11.93 6.08
N ILE A 46 -7.96 -10.98 5.88
CA ILE A 46 -7.84 -10.25 4.62
C ILE A 46 -7.18 -11.15 3.56
N GLN A 47 -7.90 -11.37 2.46
CA GLN A 47 -7.38 -12.01 1.27
C GLN A 47 -7.33 -11.01 0.11
N LEU A 48 -6.16 -10.86 -0.49
CA LEU A 48 -5.93 -9.97 -1.63
C LEU A 48 -6.10 -10.71 -2.95
N ASN A 49 -6.75 -10.07 -3.91
CA ASN A 49 -6.77 -10.55 -5.29
C ASN A 49 -5.59 -10.01 -6.10
N LEU A 50 -5.13 -8.80 -5.77
CA LEU A 50 -4.04 -8.13 -6.47
C LEU A 50 -3.16 -7.34 -5.50
N LEU A 51 -1.84 -7.43 -5.71
CA LEU A 51 -0.84 -6.67 -4.97
C LEU A 51 0.06 -5.93 -5.96
N LEU A 52 -0.01 -4.61 -5.90
CA LEU A 52 0.78 -3.67 -6.69
C LEU A 52 1.83 -3.00 -5.82
N THR A 53 3.04 -2.82 -6.35
CA THR A 53 4.11 -2.13 -5.63
C THR A 53 4.96 -1.27 -6.55
N SER A 54 5.49 -0.17 -6.00
CA SER A 54 6.53 0.61 -6.66
C SER A 54 7.80 -0.24 -6.89
N PRO A 55 8.55 0.01 -7.98
CA PRO A 55 9.82 -0.68 -8.27
C PRO A 55 10.93 -0.43 -7.24
N ALA A 56 10.82 0.60 -6.39
CA ALA A 56 11.84 0.91 -5.39
C ALA A 56 12.05 -0.26 -4.41
N VAL A 57 13.30 -0.60 -4.10
CA VAL A 57 13.68 -1.78 -3.32
C VAL A 57 12.96 -1.84 -1.97
N ARG A 58 12.82 -0.71 -1.28
CA ARG A 58 12.07 -0.60 -0.01
C ARG A 58 10.58 -0.93 -0.15
N ALA A 59 9.94 -0.52 -1.24
CA ALA A 59 8.52 -0.77 -1.48
C ALA A 59 8.28 -2.23 -1.83
N LEU A 60 9.07 -2.78 -2.77
CA LEU A 60 9.01 -4.18 -3.15
C LEU A 60 9.32 -5.12 -1.97
N SER A 61 10.33 -4.80 -1.15
CA SER A 61 10.64 -5.58 0.06
C SER A 61 9.49 -5.54 1.07
N THR A 62 8.87 -4.37 1.25
CA THR A 62 7.69 -4.24 2.13
C THR A 62 6.54 -5.10 1.62
N ALA A 63 6.22 -5.02 0.33
CA ALA A 63 5.20 -5.81 -0.33
C ALA A 63 5.44 -7.32 -0.15
N ALA A 64 6.67 -7.79 -0.40
CA ALA A 64 7.02 -9.20 -0.27
C ALA A 64 6.90 -9.72 1.17
N LEU A 65 7.34 -8.92 2.15
CA LEU A 65 7.22 -9.27 3.57
C LEU A 65 5.77 -9.33 4.03
N VAL A 66 4.92 -8.40 3.59
CA VAL A 66 3.48 -8.42 3.88
C VAL A 66 2.80 -9.60 3.20
N ALA A 67 3.08 -9.82 1.91
CA ALA A 67 2.51 -10.90 1.10
C ALA A 67 2.71 -12.28 1.76
N LYS A 68 3.91 -12.52 2.29
CA LYS A 68 4.24 -13.75 3.00
C LYS A 68 3.31 -14.02 4.19
N GLU A 69 2.98 -13.00 4.99
CA GLU A 69 2.20 -13.19 6.22
C GLU A 69 0.69 -13.36 5.95
N ILE A 70 0.21 -13.00 4.75
CA ILE A 70 -1.18 -13.20 4.31
C ILE A 70 -1.29 -14.32 3.26
N ASP A 71 -0.25 -15.16 3.13
CA ASP A 71 -0.17 -16.27 2.17
C ASP A 71 -0.43 -15.85 0.70
N TYR A 72 -0.10 -14.61 0.33
CA TYR A 72 -0.18 -14.13 -1.05
C TYR A 72 1.04 -14.60 -1.86
N PRO A 73 0.88 -15.25 -3.03
CA PRO A 73 1.99 -15.80 -3.80
C PRO A 73 2.97 -14.73 -4.28
N HIS A 74 4.26 -14.93 -4.02
CA HIS A 74 5.31 -13.95 -4.31
C HIS A 74 5.39 -13.60 -5.81
N GLU A 75 5.23 -14.61 -6.67
CA GLU A 75 5.24 -14.48 -8.13
C GLU A 75 4.06 -13.68 -8.70
N LYS A 76 3.02 -13.44 -7.90
CA LYS A 76 1.85 -12.62 -8.27
C LYS A 76 1.98 -11.16 -7.84
N ILE A 77 3.08 -10.77 -7.20
CA ILE A 77 3.36 -9.37 -6.88
C ILE A 77 3.65 -8.63 -8.19
N GLN A 78 2.88 -7.60 -8.49
CA GLN A 78 3.06 -6.80 -9.70
C GLN A 78 3.83 -5.53 -9.38
N VAL A 79 4.97 -5.37 -10.06
CA VAL A 79 5.75 -4.13 -10.02
C VAL A 79 5.18 -3.17 -11.04
N VAL A 80 4.84 -1.96 -10.61
CA VAL A 80 4.24 -0.93 -11.45
C VAL A 80 5.10 0.33 -11.38
N GLU A 81 5.80 0.61 -12.48
CA GLU A 81 6.76 1.72 -12.60
C GLU A 81 6.14 3.07 -12.21
N SER A 82 4.89 3.33 -12.64
CA SER A 82 4.18 4.59 -12.39
C SER A 82 3.79 4.83 -10.92
N ILE A 83 4.09 3.92 -9.99
CA ILE A 83 3.92 4.14 -8.55
C ILE A 83 5.15 4.84 -7.94
N TYR A 84 6.34 4.73 -8.57
CA TYR A 84 7.53 5.47 -8.12
C TYR A 84 7.43 6.94 -8.56
N GLU A 85 7.70 7.87 -7.65
CA GLU A 85 7.59 9.33 -7.89
C GLU A 85 6.22 9.77 -8.45
N ALA A 86 5.18 8.99 -8.17
CA ALA A 86 3.83 9.21 -8.66
C ALA A 86 3.23 10.53 -8.17
N THR A 87 2.39 11.13 -9.01
CA THR A 87 1.40 12.11 -8.59
C THR A 87 0.12 11.41 -8.09
N VAL A 88 -0.78 12.17 -7.46
CA VAL A 88 -2.07 11.64 -7.01
C VAL A 88 -2.90 11.11 -8.20
N LEU A 89 -2.82 11.77 -9.37
CA LEU A 89 -3.53 11.34 -10.57
C LEU A 89 -2.94 10.05 -11.16
N ASP A 90 -1.62 9.86 -11.08
CA ASP A 90 -0.99 8.62 -11.52
C ASP A 90 -1.47 7.43 -10.67
N LEU A 91 -1.54 7.60 -9.35
CA LEU A 91 -2.08 6.57 -8.45
C LEU A 91 -3.56 6.29 -8.71
N LEU A 92 -4.36 7.33 -8.97
CA LEU A 92 -5.77 7.17 -9.33
C LEU A 92 -5.92 6.38 -10.64
N GLN A 93 -5.08 6.68 -11.64
CA GLN A 93 -5.08 5.96 -12.90
C GLN A 93 -4.69 4.49 -12.71
N VAL A 94 -3.64 4.19 -11.93
CA VAL A 94 -3.23 2.82 -11.60
C VAL A 94 -4.38 2.05 -10.95
N VAL A 95 -5.05 2.65 -9.96
CA VAL A 95 -6.19 2.00 -9.27
C VAL A 95 -7.36 1.79 -10.24
N ARG A 96 -7.73 2.80 -11.03
CA ARG A 96 -8.86 2.72 -11.98
C ARG A 96 -8.62 1.76 -13.15
N GLN A 97 -7.38 1.36 -13.40
CA GLN A 97 -6.99 0.39 -14.43
C GLN A 97 -6.84 -1.05 -13.89
N CYS A 98 -7.09 -1.27 -12.61
CA CYS A 98 -7.08 -2.63 -12.05
C CYS A 98 -8.15 -3.51 -12.71
N PRO A 99 -7.90 -4.83 -12.87
CA PRO A 99 -8.90 -5.77 -13.40
C PRO A 99 -10.14 -5.82 -12.52
N ASP A 100 -11.32 -5.80 -13.13
CA ASP A 100 -12.59 -5.81 -12.41
C ASP A 100 -12.89 -7.17 -11.75
N GLU A 101 -12.13 -8.22 -12.05
CA GLU A 101 -12.19 -9.50 -11.35
C GLU A 101 -11.46 -9.46 -9.99
N ALA A 102 -10.59 -8.46 -9.77
CA ALA A 102 -9.98 -8.23 -8.47
C ALA A 102 -10.92 -7.38 -7.60
N ASP A 103 -11.43 -7.95 -6.51
CA ASP A 103 -12.27 -7.22 -5.56
C ASP A 103 -11.45 -6.56 -4.44
N SER A 104 -10.24 -7.04 -4.18
CA SER A 104 -9.32 -6.49 -3.19
C SER A 104 -7.92 -6.23 -3.78
N VAL A 105 -7.46 -4.98 -3.67
CA VAL A 105 -6.16 -4.51 -4.19
C VAL A 105 -5.35 -3.91 -3.06
N LEU A 106 -4.10 -4.34 -2.89
CA LEU A 106 -3.10 -3.64 -2.08
C LEU A 106 -2.13 -2.88 -2.99
N LEU A 107 -1.98 -1.58 -2.75
CA LEU A 107 -0.98 -0.73 -3.40
C LEU A 107 0.06 -0.29 -2.36
N VAL A 108 1.33 -0.65 -2.59
CA VAL A 108 2.46 -0.24 -1.76
C VAL A 108 3.25 0.89 -2.44
N GLY A 109 3.23 2.08 -1.83
CA GLY A 109 3.78 3.31 -2.41
C GLY A 109 4.53 4.20 -1.42
N HIS A 110 4.62 5.50 -1.76
CA HIS A 110 5.48 6.49 -1.10
C HIS A 110 4.70 7.73 -0.66
N ASN A 111 5.12 8.34 0.44
CA ASN A 111 4.63 9.66 0.85
C ASN A 111 5.41 10.79 0.16
N ASN A 112 4.84 12.00 0.01
CA ASN A 112 3.54 12.44 0.54
C ASN A 112 2.34 12.05 -0.32
N THR A 113 2.56 11.70 -1.59
CA THR A 113 1.50 11.39 -2.57
C THR A 113 0.51 10.36 -2.07
N LEU A 114 0.96 9.30 -1.38
CA LEU A 114 0.05 8.27 -0.89
C LEU A 114 -0.95 8.78 0.16
N THR A 115 -0.51 9.65 1.08
CA THR A 115 -1.41 10.33 2.04
C THR A 115 -2.43 11.20 1.31
N ASP A 116 -1.98 11.98 0.32
CA ASP A 116 -2.86 12.88 -0.44
C ASP A 116 -3.87 12.09 -1.27
N PHE A 117 -3.43 10.97 -1.88
CA PHE A 117 -4.29 10.07 -2.63
C PHE A 117 -5.33 9.36 -1.73
N ALA A 118 -4.93 8.93 -0.54
CA ALA A 118 -5.87 8.39 0.44
C ALA A 118 -6.94 9.43 0.82
N ASN A 119 -6.55 10.69 1.02
CA ASN A 119 -7.48 11.79 1.32
C ASN A 119 -8.37 12.18 0.13
N LEU A 120 -7.90 12.04 -1.10
CA LEU A 120 -8.72 12.25 -2.30
C LEU A 120 -9.91 11.27 -2.33
N LEU A 121 -9.68 10.01 -1.96
CA LEU A 121 -10.69 8.95 -2.04
C LEU A 121 -11.51 8.76 -0.77
N SER A 122 -10.96 9.10 0.40
CA SER A 122 -11.60 8.83 1.67
C SER A 122 -12.71 9.85 1.98
N PRO A 123 -13.88 9.44 2.49
CA PRO A 123 -14.91 10.37 2.97
C PRO A 123 -14.52 11.05 4.30
N SER A 124 -13.41 10.64 4.92
CA SER A 124 -12.88 11.17 6.18
C SER A 124 -11.40 11.51 6.06
N SER A 125 -10.93 12.50 6.82
CA SER A 125 -9.52 12.89 6.79
C SER A 125 -8.63 11.75 7.30
N ILE A 126 -7.63 11.40 6.50
CA ILE A 126 -6.57 10.46 6.85
C ILE A 126 -5.34 11.28 7.29
N PRO A 127 -4.81 11.06 8.50
CA PRO A 127 -3.59 11.75 8.94
C PRO A 127 -2.39 11.33 8.08
N ASP A 128 -1.23 11.98 8.28
CA ASP A 128 0.00 11.54 7.63
C ASP A 128 0.24 10.04 7.88
N MET A 129 0.53 9.31 6.80
CA MET A 129 0.79 7.88 6.80
C MET A 129 2.24 7.60 7.19
N PRO A 130 2.59 7.22 8.43
CA PRO A 130 3.96 6.86 8.77
C PRO A 130 4.41 5.59 8.02
N THR A 131 5.71 5.31 8.02
CA THR A 131 6.23 4.10 7.36
C THR A 131 5.51 2.84 7.83
N ALA A 132 5.19 1.95 6.89
CA ALA A 132 4.40 0.74 7.08
C ALA A 132 2.93 0.94 7.53
N SER A 133 2.41 2.16 7.62
CA SER A 133 0.97 2.33 7.87
C SER A 133 0.14 1.93 6.66
N ILE A 134 -1.08 1.53 6.92
CA ILE A 134 -2.05 1.10 5.92
C ILE A 134 -3.42 1.73 6.19
N VAL A 135 -4.10 2.15 5.13
CA VAL A 135 -5.51 2.53 5.15
C VAL A 135 -6.31 1.59 4.26
N CYS A 136 -7.51 1.23 4.70
CA CYS A 136 -8.46 0.45 3.94
C CYS A 136 -9.69 1.31 3.62
N LEU A 137 -10.00 1.41 2.34
CA LEU A 137 -11.22 2.04 1.81
C LEU A 137 -12.04 0.98 1.06
N LYS A 138 -13.36 1.04 1.21
CA LYS A 138 -14.30 0.19 0.46
C LYS A 138 -15.14 1.06 -0.45
N PHE A 139 -15.44 0.57 -1.65
CA PHE A 139 -16.18 1.31 -2.66
C PHE A 139 -17.41 0.52 -3.11
N SER A 140 -18.56 1.20 -3.09
CA SER A 140 -19.84 0.67 -3.54
C SER A 140 -19.97 0.76 -5.06
N CYS A 141 -19.04 0.13 -5.78
CA CYS A 141 -19.01 0.06 -7.24
C CYS A 141 -18.72 -1.35 -7.75
N ALA A 142 -18.95 -1.57 -9.06
CA ALA A 142 -18.65 -2.82 -9.75
C ALA A 142 -17.29 -2.74 -10.46
N HIS A 143 -16.92 -1.57 -10.96
CA HIS A 143 -15.70 -1.37 -11.73
C HIS A 143 -14.69 -0.49 -10.99
N TRP A 144 -13.40 -0.80 -11.12
CA TRP A 144 -12.34 0.04 -10.56
C TRP A 144 -12.35 1.45 -11.13
N ALA A 145 -12.73 1.59 -12.40
CA ALA A 145 -12.88 2.88 -13.08
C ALA A 145 -13.87 3.84 -12.39
N GLU A 146 -14.79 3.31 -11.58
CA GLU A 146 -15.84 4.06 -10.87
C GLU A 146 -15.41 4.46 -9.44
N VAL A 147 -14.23 4.07 -8.97
CA VAL A 147 -13.72 4.43 -7.64
C VAL A 147 -13.65 5.94 -7.50
N ASP A 148 -14.34 6.46 -6.50
CA ASP A 148 -14.45 7.88 -6.19
C ASP A 148 -14.78 8.10 -4.71
N GLN A 149 -14.57 9.30 -4.19
CA GLN A 149 -14.95 9.65 -2.82
C GLN A 149 -16.44 9.46 -2.56
N ALA A 150 -17.30 9.75 -3.55
CA ALA A 150 -18.75 9.72 -3.40
C ALA A 150 -19.32 8.32 -3.12
N ASN A 151 -18.58 7.25 -3.48
CA ASN A 151 -18.98 5.87 -3.23
C ASN A 151 -18.04 5.14 -2.25
N ALA A 152 -17.18 5.88 -1.55
CA ALA A 152 -16.21 5.36 -0.62
C ALA A 152 -16.74 5.26 0.83
N GLU A 153 -16.30 4.24 1.53
CA GLU A 153 -16.44 4.04 2.97
C GLU A 153 -15.04 3.86 3.56
N PHE A 154 -14.74 4.62 4.63
CA PHE A 154 -13.54 4.40 5.42
C PHE A 154 -13.72 3.16 6.30
N TYR A 155 -12.83 2.18 6.18
CA TYR A 155 -12.92 0.93 6.95
C TYR A 155 -11.95 0.90 8.14
N PHE A 156 -10.65 1.13 7.91
CA PHE A 156 -9.69 1.31 9.00
C PHE A 156 -8.42 2.05 8.55
N PHE A 157 -7.69 2.57 9.54
CA PHE A 157 -6.30 3.00 9.42
C PHE A 157 -5.50 2.31 10.53
N ASP A 158 -4.40 1.67 10.16
CA ASP A 158 -3.54 0.95 11.10
C ASP A 158 -2.07 1.27 10.82
N LYS A 159 -1.24 1.18 11.86
CA LYS A 159 0.19 1.47 11.78
C LYS A 159 0.95 0.60 12.78
N PRO A 160 2.26 0.38 12.59
CA PRO A 160 3.05 -0.33 13.58
C PRO A 160 2.87 0.32 14.95
N LYS A 161 2.49 -0.49 15.95
CA LYS A 161 2.51 -0.04 17.34
C LYS A 161 3.98 0.15 17.71
N ASN A 162 4.39 1.39 17.97
CA ASN A 162 5.67 1.59 18.65
C ASN A 162 5.55 0.91 20.02
N ASN A 163 6.43 -0.04 20.31
CA ASN A 163 6.74 -0.33 21.69
C ASN A 163 7.65 0.82 22.17
N ASP A 164 7.03 1.95 22.52
CA ASP A 164 7.65 2.96 23.35
C ASP A 164 7.34 2.65 24.82
#